data_AF-A0A9W3SB02-F1
#
_entry.id   AF-A0A9W3SB02-F1
#
_cell.length_a   1.000
_cell.length_b   1.000
_cell.length_c   1.000
_cell.angle_alpha   90.00
_cell.angle_beta   90.00
_cell.angle_gamma   90.00
#
_symmetry.space_group_name_H-M   'P 1'
#
loop_
_entity.id
_entity.type
_entity.pdbx_description
1 polymer ?
#
loop_
_entity_poly.entity_id
_entity_poly.type
_entity_poly.pdbx_seq_one_letter_code
_entity_poly.pdbx_strand_id
1 'polypeptide(L)'
;MPSSIQPKVALLSILSCDAAKGVLKLNPRQDEKVLITGMGVIGLPACYFLKYYVGVEHVDVVEPNKNRRDFAKNFGAKNIYDSEEKIIETYNYGFECSATNSGFHTL
;
A
#
# COMPACT_ATOMS: atom_id res chain seq x y z
N MET A 1 -8.80 26.27 -1.02
CA MET A 1 -7.79 25.71 -1.93
C MET A 1 -7.43 26.80 -2.94
N PRO A 2 -6.15 26.98 -3.29
CA PRO A 2 -5.77 27.91 -4.36
C PRO A 2 -6.53 27.57 -5.65
N SER A 3 -7.00 28.59 -6.39
CA SER A 3 -7.75 28.41 -7.63
C SER A 3 -6.94 27.71 -8.74
N SER A 4 -5.62 27.65 -8.59
CA SER A 4 -4.69 26.96 -9.49
C SER A 4 -4.68 25.43 -9.32
N ILE A 5 -5.23 24.88 -8.23
CA ILE A 5 -5.24 23.43 -8.00
C ILE A 5 -6.55 22.84 -8.51
N GLN A 6 -6.44 21.92 -9.48
CA GLN A 6 -7.60 21.18 -9.96
C GLN A 6 -8.24 20.36 -8.82
N PRO A 7 -9.57 20.31 -8.71
CA PRO A 7 -10.25 19.57 -7.64
C PRO A 7 -9.81 18.10 -7.51
N LYS A 8 -9.54 17.43 -8.64
CA LYS A 8 -9.04 16.04 -8.65
C LYS A 8 -7.66 15.91 -7.96
N VAL A 9 -6.78 16.89 -8.14
CA VAL A 9 -5.47 16.92 -7.49
C VAL A 9 -5.61 17.21 -5.99
N ALA A 10 -6.52 18.11 -5.62
CA ALA A 10 -6.81 18.40 -4.22
C ALA A 10 -7.35 17.15 -3.48
N LEU A 11 -8.26 16.40 -4.11
CA LEU A 11 -8.78 15.14 -3.56
C LEU A 11 -7.67 14.09 -3.38
N LEU A 12 -6.82 13.91 -4.40
CA LEU A 12 -5.69 12.98 -4.32
C LEU A 12 -4.70 13.37 -3.21
N SER A 13 -4.54 14.67 -2.93
CA SER A 13 -3.67 15.15 -1.85
C SER A 13 -4.16 14.73 -0.47
N ILE A 14 -5.49 14.71 -0.25
CA ILE A 14 -6.08 14.26 1.02
C ILE A 14 -5.84 12.77 1.22
N LEU A 15 -6.11 11.94 0.20
CA LEU A 15 -5.89 10.49 0.25
C LEU A 15 -4.41 10.14 0.46
N SER A 16 -3.53 10.85 -0.23
CA SER A 16 -2.08 10.68 -0.09
C SER A 16 -1.61 11.05 1.32
N CYS A 17 -2.16 12.12 1.91
CA CYS A 17 -1.83 12.53 3.27
C CYS A 17 -2.27 11.47 4.31
N ASP A 18 -3.44 10.86 4.12
CA ASP A 18 -3.95 9.83 5.02
C ASP A 18 -3.07 8.57 4.98
N ALA A 19 -2.77 8.07 3.79
CA ALA A 19 -1.87 6.93 3.60
C ALA A 19 -0.45 7.22 4.16
N ALA A 20 0.09 8.41 3.89
CA ALA A 20 1.40 8.81 4.39
C ALA A 20 1.47 8.83 5.93
N LYS A 21 0.42 9.32 6.62
CA LYS A 21 0.39 9.32 8.09
C LYS A 21 0.49 7.91 8.65
N GLY A 22 -0.24 6.94 8.06
CA GLY A 22 -0.17 5.54 8.46
C GLY A 22 1.25 4.97 8.28
N VAL A 23 1.83 5.17 7.09
CA VAL A 23 3.19 4.71 6.77
C VAL A 23 4.24 5.32 7.69
N LEU A 24 4.23 6.64 7.85
CA LEU A 24 5.22 7.38 8.65
C LEU A 24 5.06 7.14 10.15
N LYS A 25 3.88 6.71 10.62
CA LYS A 25 3.70 6.33 12.02
C LYS A 25 4.45 5.04 12.36
N LEU A 26 4.49 4.08 11.44
CA LEU A 26 5.23 2.82 11.62
C LEU A 26 6.72 2.98 11.31
N ASN A 27 7.07 3.89 10.37
CA ASN A 27 8.43 4.25 9.99
C ASN A 27 9.36 3.03 9.79
N PRO A 28 8.99 2.08 8.90
CA PRO A 28 9.78 0.88 8.65
C PRO A 28 11.17 1.25 8.11
N ARG A 29 12.16 0.43 8.47
CA ARG A 29 13.51 0.48 7.94
C ARG A 29 13.55 -0.07 6.51
N GLN A 30 14.57 0.29 5.77
CA GLN A 30 14.68 -0.06 4.35
C GLN A 30 14.77 -1.58 4.11
N ASP A 31 15.40 -2.30 5.05
CA ASP A 31 15.61 -3.75 5.03
C ASP A 31 14.40 -4.56 5.54
N GLU A 32 13.36 -3.90 6.06
CA GLU A 32 12.20 -4.58 6.63
C GLU A 32 11.18 -4.98 5.56
N LYS A 33 10.52 -6.12 5.79
CA LYS A 33 9.51 -6.64 4.88
C LYS A 33 8.14 -6.10 5.28
N VAL A 34 7.42 -5.56 4.31
CA VAL A 34 6.08 -4.99 4.51
C VAL A 34 5.07 -5.72 3.62
N LEU A 35 3.94 -6.10 4.21
CA LEU A 35 2.77 -6.64 3.51
C LEU A 35 1.65 -5.61 3.47
N ILE A 36 1.01 -5.44 2.32
CA ILE A 36 -0.20 -4.62 2.17
C ILE A 36 -1.35 -5.49 1.67
N THR A 37 -2.51 -5.44 2.32
CA THR A 37 -3.72 -6.10 1.82
C THR A 37 -4.65 -5.06 1.20
N GLY A 38 -5.07 -5.30 -0.04
CA GLY A 38 -5.90 -4.38 -0.81
C GLY A 38 -5.10 -3.26 -1.49
N MET A 39 -5.26 -3.13 -2.81
CA MET A 39 -4.61 -2.12 -3.66
C MET A 39 -5.66 -1.16 -4.24
N GLY A 40 -6.49 -0.64 -3.34
CA GLY A 40 -7.47 0.40 -3.62
C GLY A 40 -6.93 1.82 -3.41
N VAL A 41 -7.84 2.74 -3.10
CA VAL A 41 -7.54 4.17 -2.95
C VAL A 41 -6.54 4.51 -1.83
N ILE A 42 -6.39 3.64 -0.82
CA ILE A 42 -5.41 3.79 0.28
C ILE A 42 -4.17 2.91 0.06
N GLY A 43 -4.35 1.65 -0.35
CA GLY A 43 -3.23 0.72 -0.52
C GLY A 43 -2.23 1.13 -1.61
N LEU A 44 -2.71 1.71 -2.73
CA LEU A 44 -1.84 2.23 -3.77
C LEU A 44 -0.91 3.35 -3.27
N PRO A 45 -1.40 4.46 -2.68
CA PRO A 45 -0.52 5.48 -2.12
C PRO A 45 0.33 4.95 -0.97
N ALA A 46 -0.18 4.05 -0.12
CA ALA A 46 0.64 3.43 0.94
C ALA A 46 1.86 2.70 0.36
N CYS A 47 1.67 1.87 -0.67
CA CYS A 47 2.74 1.20 -1.41
C CYS A 47 3.75 2.20 -2.00
N TYR A 48 3.25 3.30 -2.59
CA TYR A 48 4.11 4.34 -3.15
C TYR A 48 4.97 5.01 -2.07
N PHE A 49 4.38 5.39 -0.93
CA PHE A 49 5.13 6.01 0.17
C PHE A 49 6.16 5.05 0.76
N LEU A 50 5.80 3.78 0.98
CA LEU A 50 6.73 2.76 1.46
C LEU A 50 7.92 2.61 0.49
N LYS A 51 7.64 2.48 -0.82
CA LYS A 51 8.70 2.23 -1.79
C LYS A 51 9.57 3.46 -2.08
N TYR A 52 8.94 4.60 -2.34
CA TYR A 52 9.63 5.76 -2.93
C TYR A 52 9.94 6.88 -1.93
N TYR A 53 9.17 6.99 -0.85
CA TYR A 53 9.42 8.01 0.17
C TYR A 53 10.25 7.44 1.33
N VAL A 54 9.87 6.28 1.87
CA VAL A 54 10.60 5.62 2.97
C VAL A 54 11.81 4.84 2.44
N GLY A 55 11.66 4.21 1.27
CA GLY A 55 12.74 3.44 0.63
C GLY A 55 12.76 1.96 1.03
N VAL A 56 11.61 1.41 1.47
CA VAL A 56 11.49 -0.02 1.80
C VAL A 56 11.78 -0.87 0.56
N GLU A 57 12.70 -1.82 0.69
CA GLU A 57 13.13 -2.66 -0.42
C GLU A 57 12.08 -3.71 -0.79
N HIS A 58 11.43 -4.29 0.23
CA HIS A 58 10.51 -5.43 0.09
C HIS A 58 9.09 -5.04 0.54
N VAL A 59 8.29 -4.61 -0.44
CA VAL A 59 6.85 -4.33 -0.26
C VAL A 59 6.07 -5.34 -1.09
N ASP A 60 5.42 -6.30 -0.43
CA ASP A 60 4.56 -7.27 -1.09
C ASP A 60 3.09 -6.94 -0.84
N VAL A 61 2.22 -7.39 -1.76
CA VAL A 61 0.79 -7.04 -1.71
C VAL A 61 -0.11 -8.23 -1.98
N VAL A 62 -1.29 -8.22 -1.38
CA VAL A 62 -2.37 -9.19 -1.63
C VAL A 62 -3.57 -8.41 -2.13
N GLU A 63 -4.05 -8.73 -3.33
CA GLU A 63 -5.23 -8.07 -3.91
C GLU A 63 -5.97 -9.04 -4.83
N PRO A 64 -7.21 -9.44 -4.52
CA PRO A 64 -7.95 -10.41 -5.33
C PRO A 64 -8.42 -9.84 -6.69
N ASN A 65 -8.57 -8.52 -6.83
CA ASN A 65 -8.96 -7.90 -8.09
C ASN A 65 -7.77 -7.77 -9.05
N LYS A 66 -7.83 -8.46 -10.19
CA LYS A 66 -6.75 -8.46 -11.20
C LYS A 66 -6.38 -7.05 -11.69
N ASN A 67 -7.35 -6.19 -11.95
CA ASN A 67 -7.07 -4.84 -12.48
C ASN A 67 -6.29 -4.00 -11.46
N ARG A 68 -6.59 -4.16 -10.17
CA ARG A 68 -5.84 -3.50 -9.09
C ARG A 68 -4.44 -4.08 -8.92
N ARG A 69 -4.28 -5.41 -9.05
CA ARG A 69 -2.96 -6.07 -9.08
C ARG A 69 -2.08 -5.58 -10.22
N ASP A 70 -2.63 -5.49 -11.43
CA ASP A 70 -1.89 -5.00 -12.59
C ASP A 70 -1.41 -3.56 -12.35
N PHE A 71 -2.24 -2.75 -11.69
CA PHE A 71 -1.90 -1.37 -11.34
C PHE A 71 -0.85 -1.27 -10.24
N ALA A 72 -0.86 -2.16 -9.25
CA ALA A 72 0.05 -2.18 -8.11
C ALA A 72 1.54 -2.26 -8.49
N LYS A 73 1.87 -2.91 -9.62
CA LYS A 73 3.25 -2.95 -10.16
C LYS A 73 3.84 -1.56 -10.36
N ASN A 74 3.02 -0.60 -10.79
CA ASN A 74 3.46 0.78 -11.04
C ASN A 74 3.77 1.55 -9.74
N PHE A 75 3.35 1.01 -8.58
CA PHE A 75 3.45 1.65 -7.26
C PHE A 75 4.57 1.07 -6.40
N GLY A 76 5.37 0.14 -6.94
CA GLY A 76 6.57 -0.37 -6.26
C GLY A 76 6.39 -1.71 -5.55
N ALA A 77 5.25 -2.39 -5.74
CA ALA A 77 5.04 -3.72 -5.22
C ALA A 77 6.03 -4.73 -5.85
N LYS A 78 6.68 -5.54 -5.02
CA LYS A 78 7.68 -6.53 -5.42
C LYS A 78 7.00 -7.85 -5.79
N ASN A 79 6.35 -8.50 -4.84
CA ASN A 79 5.46 -9.64 -5.11
C ASN A 79 3.99 -9.23 -4.98
N ILE A 80 3.14 -9.80 -5.84
CA ILE A 80 1.72 -9.48 -5.90
C ILE A 80 0.94 -10.79 -5.92
N TYR A 81 0.28 -11.06 -4.81
CA TYR A 81 -0.54 -12.25 -4.61
C TYR A 81 -2.00 -11.94 -4.93
N ASP A 82 -2.68 -12.92 -5.54
CA ASP A 82 -4.12 -12.89 -5.77
C ASP A 82 -4.92 -13.46 -4.59
N SER A 83 -4.27 -14.16 -3.67
CA SER A 83 -4.88 -14.73 -2.47
C SER A 83 -3.89 -14.86 -1.31
N GLU A 84 -4.44 -14.98 -0.11
CA GLU A 84 -3.73 -14.99 1.17
C GLU A 84 -2.90 -16.25 1.36
N GLU A 85 -3.38 -17.39 0.85
CA GLU A 85 -2.76 -18.71 1.02
C GLU A 85 -1.44 -18.87 0.26
N LYS A 86 -1.14 -17.94 -0.66
CA LYS A 86 0.12 -17.95 -1.44
C LYS A 86 1.25 -17.20 -0.74
N ILE A 87 0.98 -16.59 0.41
CA ILE A 87 1.97 -15.91 1.21
C ILE A 87 2.77 -16.95 2.00
N ILE A 88 4.06 -17.04 1.71
CA ILE A 88 4.98 -18.00 2.36
C ILE A 88 6.00 -17.32 3.27
N GLU A 89 6.01 -16.00 3.30
CA GLU A 89 6.98 -15.17 4.02
C GLU A 89 6.36 -14.58 5.30
N THR A 90 7.22 -14.21 6.25
CA THR A 90 6.85 -13.39 7.41
C THR A 90 7.25 -11.94 7.19
N TYR A 91 6.46 -11.02 7.73
CA TYR A 91 6.62 -9.57 7.53
C TYR A 91 6.82 -8.86 8.87
N ASN A 92 7.57 -7.76 8.83
CA ASN A 92 7.79 -6.90 9.99
C ASN A 92 6.58 -6.00 10.25
N TYR A 93 5.89 -5.59 9.17
CA TYR A 93 4.70 -4.74 9.23
C TYR A 93 3.63 -5.18 8.26
N GLY A 94 2.38 -5.01 8.68
CA GLY A 94 1.18 -5.22 7.90
C GLY A 94 0.37 -3.94 7.76
N PHE A 95 -0.10 -3.65 6.55
CA PHE A 95 -1.06 -2.58 6.27
C PHE A 95 -2.36 -3.19 5.74
N GLU A 96 -3.42 -3.12 6.54
CA GLU A 96 -4.76 -3.49 6.09
C GLU A 96 -5.41 -2.32 5.35
N CYS A 97 -5.68 -2.49 4.06
CA CYS A 97 -6.23 -1.46 3.17
C CYS A 97 -7.38 -1.99 2.30
N SER A 98 -7.84 -3.22 2.54
CA SER A 98 -8.96 -3.86 1.84
C SER A 98 -10.30 -3.59 2.52
N ALA A 99 -10.29 -3.15 3.79
CA ALA A 99 -11.46 -2.93 4.63
C ALA A 99 -12.28 -4.22 4.84
N THR A 100 -11.62 -5.37 4.88
CA THR A 100 -12.25 -6.65 5.18
C THR A 100 -11.58 -7.30 6.39
N ASN A 101 -12.35 -8.07 7.14
CA ASN A 101 -11.78 -8.86 8.25
C ASN A 101 -10.79 -9.90 7.74
N SER A 102 -11.01 -10.47 6.55
CA SER A 102 -10.09 -11.45 5.97
C SER A 102 -8.70 -10.88 5.73
N GLY A 103 -8.60 -9.59 5.32
CA GLY A 103 -7.32 -8.94 5.12
C GLY A 103 -6.41 -8.96 6.35
N PHE A 104 -6.98 -8.95 7.56
CA PHE A 104 -6.22 -9.08 8.81
C PHE A 104 -5.69 -10.49 9.08
N HIS A 105 -6.26 -11.54 8.48
CA HIS A 105 -5.78 -12.92 8.69
C HIS A 105 -4.38 -13.16 8.11
N THR A 106 -3.90 -12.25 7.27
CA THR A 106 -2.55 -12.28 6.67
C THR A 106 -1.49 -11.51 7.45
N LEU A 107 -1.89 -10.76 8.49
CA LEU A 107 -1.04 -9.81 9.21
C LEU A 107 -0.62 -10.33 10.59
#